data_AF-A0A4Q5LTY7-F1
#
_entry.id   AF-A0A4Q5LTY7-F1
#
_cell.length_a   1.000
_cell.length_b   1.000
_cell.length_c   1.000
_cell.angle_alpha   90.00
_cell.angle_beta   90.00
_cell.angle_gamma   90.00
#
_symmetry.space_group_name_H-M   'P 1'
#
loop_
_entity.id
_entity.type
_entity.pdbx_description
1 polymer ?
#
loop_
_entity_poly.entity_id
_entity_poly.type
_entity_poly.pdbx_seq_one_letter_code
_entity_poly.pdbx_strand_id
1 'polypeptide(L)'
;MQAQYPKVYLYRRIVQAKLFIDKHYQENIDLNDIADEAFFSKFHFIRLFKNTYGKTPHQYLTYVRIEKAKGLLKTAIPIAEVCYDVGFDSVSSFTGLFKRNVGKTPSTYQQEQLNRQAEILSKPLRYIPGCFAEAKGWKQKSNFEEVVS
;
A
#
# COMPACT_ATOMS: atom_id res chain seq x y z
N MET A 1 -29.68 -13.25 29.79
CA MET A 1 -28.30 -13.76 30.01
C MET A 1 -27.58 -13.73 28.67
N GLN A 2 -26.88 -12.63 28.34
CA GLN A 2 -26.10 -12.56 27.10
C GLN A 2 -24.78 -13.28 27.34
N ALA A 3 -24.57 -14.41 26.67
CA ALA A 3 -23.31 -15.14 26.72
C ALA A 3 -22.18 -14.24 26.20
N GLN A 4 -21.32 -13.77 27.11
CA GLN A 4 -20.16 -12.95 26.77
C GLN A 4 -19.03 -13.86 26.32
N TYR A 5 -19.02 -14.18 25.02
CA TYR A 5 -17.92 -14.91 24.39
C TYR A 5 -16.60 -14.14 24.55
N PRO A 6 -15.46 -14.82 24.80
CA PRO A 6 -14.16 -14.15 24.83
C PRO A 6 -13.90 -13.48 23.47
N LYS A 7 -13.56 -12.17 23.51
CA LYS A 7 -13.37 -11.32 22.30
C LYS A 7 -12.41 -11.93 21.26
N VAL A 8 -11.58 -12.90 21.65
CA VAL A 8 -10.62 -13.63 20.79
C VAL A 8 -11.27 -14.16 19.51
N TYR A 9 -12.48 -14.72 19.58
CA TYR A 9 -13.15 -15.25 18.37
C TYR A 9 -13.58 -14.15 17.40
N LEU A 10 -14.04 -13.01 17.93
CA LEU A 10 -14.37 -11.83 17.13
C LEU A 10 -13.12 -11.28 16.45
N TYR A 11 -12.00 -11.18 17.17
CA TYR A 11 -10.72 -10.75 16.59
C TYR A 11 -10.26 -11.69 15.47
N ARG A 12 -10.35 -13.01 15.65
CA ARG A 12 -9.98 -13.98 14.61
C ARG A 12 -10.78 -13.76 13.32
N ARG A 13 -12.10 -13.62 13.42
CA ARG A 13 -12.96 -13.37 12.25
C ARG A 13 -12.65 -12.04 11.54
N ILE A 14 -12.37 -11.00 12.31
CA ILE A 14 -11.98 -9.69 11.75
C ILE A 14 -10.62 -9.74 11.06
N VAL A 15 -9.68 -10.52 11.62
CA VAL A 15 -8.39 -10.80 10.97
C VAL A 15 -8.60 -11.58 9.67
N GLN A 16 -9.51 -12.56 9.64
CA GLN A 16 -9.84 -13.27 8.38
C GLN A 16 -10.37 -12.34 7.30
N ALA A 17 -11.32 -11.46 7.62
CA ALA A 17 -11.79 -10.45 6.67
C ALA A 17 -10.66 -9.54 6.16
N LYS A 18 -9.71 -9.15 7.03
CA LYS A 18 -8.53 -8.38 6.58
C LYS A 18 -7.67 -9.19 5.61
N LEU A 19 -7.37 -10.45 5.93
CA LEU A 19 -6.57 -11.33 5.09
C LEU A 19 -7.24 -11.58 3.74
N PHE A 20 -8.57 -11.71 3.73
CA PHE A 20 -9.37 -11.79 2.52
C PHE A 20 -9.19 -10.54 1.66
N ILE A 21 -9.35 -9.33 2.23
CA ILE A 21 -9.08 -8.08 1.50
C ILE A 21 -7.65 -8.05 0.98
N ASP A 22 -6.65 -8.39 1.79
CA ASP A 22 -5.24 -8.35 1.38
C ASP A 22 -4.91 -9.30 0.23
N LYS A 23 -5.64 -10.42 0.12
CA LYS A 23 -5.47 -11.43 -0.93
C LYS A 23 -6.26 -11.08 -2.19
N HIS A 24 -7.46 -10.52 -2.06
CA HIS A 24 -8.41 -10.31 -3.14
C HIS A 24 -8.58 -8.83 -3.54
N TYR A 25 -7.66 -7.94 -3.11
CA TYR A 25 -7.80 -6.50 -3.37
C TYR A 25 -7.92 -6.12 -4.86
N GLN A 26 -7.39 -6.94 -5.77
CA GLN A 26 -7.42 -6.69 -7.22
C GLN A 26 -8.79 -7.01 -7.83
N GLU A 27 -9.60 -7.82 -7.13
CA GLU A 27 -10.90 -8.28 -7.60
C GLU A 27 -11.99 -7.25 -7.25
N ASN A 28 -13.13 -7.35 -7.93
CA ASN A 28 -14.32 -6.55 -7.62
C ASN A 28 -15.06 -7.14 -6.41
N ILE A 29 -14.45 -7.06 -5.23
CA ILE A 29 -15.05 -7.49 -3.96
C ILE A 29 -15.89 -6.37 -3.36
N ASP A 30 -17.09 -6.70 -2.89
CA ASP A 30 -17.98 -5.80 -2.20
C ASP A 30 -17.99 -6.01 -0.67
N LEU A 31 -18.75 -5.19 0.05
CA LEU A 31 -18.83 -5.29 1.51
C LEU A 31 -19.44 -6.62 1.99
N ASN A 32 -20.30 -7.23 1.18
CA ASN A 32 -20.99 -8.48 1.50
C ASN A 32 -20.00 -9.62 1.46
N ASP A 33 -19.20 -9.69 0.39
CA ASP A 33 -18.14 -10.70 0.23
C ASP A 33 -17.22 -10.70 1.45
N ILE A 34 -16.80 -9.51 1.90
CA ILE A 34 -15.90 -9.35 3.06
C ILE A 34 -16.61 -9.69 4.39
N ALA A 35 -17.88 -9.32 4.54
CA ALA A 35 -18.64 -9.57 5.77
C ALA A 35 -19.01 -11.05 5.93
N ASP A 36 -19.32 -11.71 4.83
CA ASP A 36 -19.69 -13.13 4.76
C ASP A 36 -18.48 -14.00 5.12
N GLU A 37 -17.27 -13.65 4.67
CA GLU A 37 -16.03 -14.30 5.08
C GLU A 37 -15.81 -14.23 6.62
N ALA A 38 -16.25 -13.15 7.26
CA ALA A 38 -16.18 -12.99 8.72
C ALA A 38 -17.41 -13.53 9.47
N PHE A 39 -18.43 -14.05 8.77
CA PHE A 39 -19.69 -14.53 9.34
C PHE A 39 -20.39 -13.50 10.25
N PHE A 40 -20.43 -12.23 9.82
CA PHE A 40 -21.08 -11.14 10.55
C PHE A 40 -22.12 -10.44 9.69
N SER A 41 -23.16 -9.88 10.32
CA SER A 41 -24.02 -8.92 9.64
C SER A 41 -23.22 -7.67 9.25
N LYS A 42 -23.56 -7.05 8.11
CA LYS A 42 -22.82 -5.90 7.54
C LYS A 42 -22.60 -4.77 8.55
N PHE A 43 -23.65 -4.36 9.27
CA PHE A 43 -23.57 -3.26 10.24
C PHE A 43 -22.66 -3.58 11.42
N HIS A 44 -22.74 -4.81 11.94
CA HIS A 44 -21.87 -5.25 13.03
C HIS A 44 -20.42 -5.36 12.56
N PHE A 45 -20.21 -5.91 11.36
CA PHE A 45 -18.91 -6.04 10.73
C PHE A 45 -18.21 -4.68 10.53
N ILE A 46 -18.89 -3.68 9.93
CA ILE A 46 -18.31 -2.35 9.71
C ILE A 46 -17.84 -1.74 11.04
N ARG A 47 -18.68 -1.79 12.08
CA ARG A 47 -18.36 -1.21 13.39
C ARG A 47 -17.17 -1.92 14.02
N LEU A 48 -17.17 -3.25 13.99
CA LEU A 48 -16.12 -4.06 14.62
C LEU A 48 -14.78 -3.91 13.87
N PHE A 49 -14.81 -3.94 12.53
CA PHE A 49 -13.63 -3.75 11.69
C PHE A 49 -13.04 -2.35 11.89
N LYS A 50 -13.88 -1.31 11.89
CA LYS A 50 -13.44 0.08 12.16
C LYS A 50 -12.85 0.24 13.56
N ASN A 51 -13.48 -0.35 14.57
CA ASN A 51 -12.95 -0.31 15.94
C ASN A 51 -11.60 -1.03 16.07
N THR A 52 -11.34 -2.03 15.21
CA THR A 52 -10.11 -2.83 15.25
C THR A 52 -8.97 -2.20 14.44
N TYR A 53 -9.27 -1.66 13.25
CA TYR A 53 -8.25 -1.17 12.30
C TYR A 53 -8.29 0.35 12.05
N GLY A 54 -9.19 1.07 12.71
CA GLY A 54 -9.36 2.52 12.56
C GLY A 54 -9.96 2.98 11.22
N LYS A 55 -10.33 2.04 10.33
CA LYS A 55 -10.87 2.30 8.98
C LYS A 55 -12.06 1.40 8.73
N THR A 56 -13.05 1.85 7.98
CA THR A 56 -14.10 0.95 7.48
C THR A 56 -13.50 -0.07 6.50
N PRO A 57 -14.16 -1.22 6.26
CA PRO A 57 -13.66 -2.22 5.30
C PRO A 57 -13.36 -1.62 3.92
N HIS A 58 -14.28 -0.80 3.38
CA HIS A 58 -14.08 -0.12 2.10
C HIS A 58 -12.88 0.86 2.11
N GLN A 59 -12.69 1.60 3.20
CA GLN A 59 -11.52 2.48 3.36
C GLN A 59 -10.22 1.68 3.43
N TYR A 60 -10.24 0.50 4.08
CA TYR A 60 -9.08 -0.38 4.15
C TYR A 60 -8.76 -1.00 2.79
N LEU A 61 -9.75 -1.49 2.04
CA LEU A 61 -9.56 -1.96 0.66
C LEU A 61 -8.94 -0.85 -0.21
N THR A 62 -9.50 0.35 -0.15
CA THR A 62 -8.95 1.51 -0.88
C THR A 62 -7.49 1.77 -0.49
N TYR A 63 -7.18 1.73 0.81
CA TYR A 63 -5.82 1.90 1.32
C TYR A 63 -4.86 0.83 0.75
N VAL A 64 -5.24 -0.45 0.79
CA VAL A 64 -4.43 -1.54 0.22
C VAL A 64 -4.18 -1.32 -1.27
N ARG A 65 -5.22 -1.00 -2.05
CA ARG A 65 -5.10 -0.72 -3.49
C ARG A 65 -4.14 0.43 -3.78
N ILE A 66 -4.22 1.53 -3.02
CA ILE A 66 -3.31 2.68 -3.17
C ILE A 66 -1.87 2.32 -2.81
N GLU A 67 -1.64 1.56 -1.74
CA GLU A 67 -0.28 1.14 -1.37
C GLU A 67 0.33 0.21 -2.43
N LYS A 68 -0.47 -0.69 -3.00
CA LYS A 68 -0.02 -1.56 -4.12
C LYS A 68 0.25 -0.73 -5.39
N ALA A 69 -0.59 0.25 -5.69
CA ALA A 69 -0.39 1.17 -6.82
C ALA A 69 0.93 1.94 -6.69
N LYS A 70 1.27 2.43 -5.49
CA LYS A 70 2.57 3.10 -5.25
C LYS A 70 3.76 2.20 -5.58
N GLY A 71 3.64 0.90 -5.34
CA GLY A 71 4.65 -0.10 -5.71
C GLY A 71 4.80 -0.21 -7.22
N LEU A 72 3.69 -0.45 -7.93
CA LEU A 72 3.66 -0.59 -9.39
C LEU A 72 4.09 0.68 -10.12
N LEU A 73 3.72 1.86 -9.63
CA LEU A 73 4.13 3.13 -10.26
C LEU A 73 5.66 3.29 -10.30
N LYS A 74 6.40 2.65 -9.39
CA LYS A 74 7.88 2.69 -9.37
C LYS A 74 8.52 1.87 -10.49
N THR A 75 7.78 0.96 -11.12
CA THR A 75 8.29 0.08 -12.19
C THR A 75 8.06 0.63 -13.60
N ALA A 76 7.65 1.90 -13.71
CA ALA A 76 7.40 2.61 -14.97
C ALA A 76 6.30 2.03 -15.87
N ILE A 77 5.41 1.17 -15.36
CA ILE A 77 4.26 0.68 -16.15
C ILE A 77 3.20 1.78 -16.34
N PRO A 78 2.40 1.74 -17.44
CA PRO A 78 1.36 2.72 -17.73
C PRO A 78 0.36 2.92 -16.60
N ILE A 79 -0.06 4.17 -16.36
CA ILE A 79 -1.03 4.52 -15.29
C ILE A 79 -2.36 3.77 -15.44
N ALA A 80 -2.80 3.54 -16.68
CA ALA A 80 -4.00 2.76 -16.95
C ALA A 80 -3.84 1.30 -16.54
N GLU A 81 -2.68 0.68 -16.78
CA GLU A 81 -2.39 -0.69 -16.37
C GLU A 81 -2.36 -0.80 -14.84
N VAL A 82 -1.66 0.13 -14.14
CA VAL A 82 -1.70 0.21 -12.68
C VAL A 82 -3.12 0.29 -12.14
N CYS A 83 -3.99 1.09 -12.78
CA CYS A 83 -5.38 1.26 -12.36
C CYS A 83 -6.13 -0.07 -12.32
N TYR A 84 -6.05 -0.84 -13.41
CA TYR A 84 -6.73 -2.13 -13.53
C TYR A 84 -6.08 -3.21 -12.68
N ASP A 85 -4.75 -3.24 -12.60
CA ASP A 85 -3.98 -4.20 -11.80
C ASP A 85 -4.26 -4.09 -10.30
N VAL A 86 -4.64 -2.92 -9.81
CA VAL A 86 -5.03 -2.73 -8.40
C VAL A 86 -6.53 -2.77 -8.18
N GLY A 87 -7.32 -3.12 -9.20
CA GLY A 87 -8.77 -3.36 -9.08
C GLY A 87 -9.65 -2.13 -9.14
N PHE A 88 -9.26 -1.06 -9.85
CA PHE A 88 -10.16 0.05 -10.19
C PHE A 88 -10.70 -0.09 -11.61
N ASP A 89 -11.99 0.19 -11.80
CA ASP A 89 -12.65 0.10 -13.10
C ASP A 89 -12.45 1.34 -14.00
N SER A 90 -11.94 2.44 -13.45
CA SER A 90 -11.68 3.65 -14.24
C SER A 90 -10.47 4.45 -13.76
N VAL A 91 -9.69 4.91 -14.74
CA VAL A 91 -8.49 5.73 -14.52
C VAL A 91 -8.83 7.06 -13.85
N SER A 92 -10.01 7.64 -14.15
CA SER A 92 -10.47 8.89 -13.54
C SER A 92 -10.71 8.73 -12.04
N SER A 93 -11.48 7.71 -11.64
CA SER A 93 -11.74 7.40 -10.23
C SER A 93 -10.46 7.07 -9.48
N PHE A 94 -9.59 6.26 -10.07
CA PHE A 94 -8.28 5.93 -9.52
C PHE A 94 -7.43 7.19 -9.32
N THR A 95 -7.29 8.04 -10.34
CA THR A 95 -6.49 9.27 -10.28
C THR A 95 -6.97 10.19 -9.17
N GLY A 96 -8.28 10.40 -9.05
CA GLY A 96 -8.87 11.23 -7.99
C GLY A 96 -8.67 10.66 -6.59
N LEU A 97 -8.84 9.34 -6.41
CA LEU A 97 -8.60 8.67 -5.12
C LEU A 97 -7.11 8.67 -4.75
N PHE A 98 -6.23 8.38 -5.70
CA PHE A 98 -4.79 8.40 -5.49
C PHE A 98 -4.33 9.79 -5.07
N LYS A 99 -4.73 10.84 -5.80
CA LYS A 99 -4.39 12.22 -5.43
C LYS A 99 -4.88 12.59 -4.03
N ARG A 100 -6.09 12.21 -3.65
CA ARG A 100 -6.61 12.46 -2.29
C ARG A 100 -5.81 11.74 -1.20
N ASN A 101 -5.35 10.52 -1.45
CA ASN A 101 -4.62 9.73 -0.46
C ASN A 101 -3.11 10.03 -0.42
N VAL A 102 -2.51 10.47 -1.53
CA VAL A 102 -1.06 10.61 -1.70
C VAL A 102 -0.62 12.08 -1.84
N GLY A 103 -1.55 13.00 -2.12
CA GLY A 103 -1.30 14.43 -2.30
C GLY A 103 -0.92 14.84 -3.72
N LYS A 104 -0.67 13.89 -4.63
CA LYS A 104 -0.24 14.12 -6.02
C LYS A 104 -0.85 13.08 -6.96
N THR A 105 -0.93 13.38 -8.26
CA THR A 105 -1.49 12.45 -9.25
C THR A 105 -0.58 11.22 -9.42
N PRO A 106 -1.11 10.09 -9.92
CA PRO A 106 -0.30 8.90 -10.20
C PRO A 106 0.87 9.18 -11.15
N SER A 107 0.65 9.98 -12.19
CA SER A 107 1.70 10.34 -13.16
C SER A 107 2.83 11.16 -12.52
N THR A 108 2.49 12.20 -11.75
CA THR A 108 3.50 12.99 -11.02
C THR A 108 4.25 12.11 -10.01
N TYR A 109 3.54 11.24 -9.29
CA TYR A 109 4.17 10.29 -8.37
C TYR A 109 5.16 9.36 -9.08
N GLN A 110 4.76 8.74 -10.19
CA GLN A 110 5.60 7.86 -10.98
C GLN A 110 6.87 8.59 -11.43
N GLN A 111 6.74 9.77 -12.05
CA GLN A 111 7.90 10.52 -12.53
C GLN A 111 8.89 10.84 -11.39
N GLU A 112 8.40 11.31 -10.24
CA GLU A 112 9.23 11.60 -9.08
C GLU A 112 9.94 10.35 -8.55
N GLN A 113 9.25 9.20 -8.51
CA GLN A 113 9.85 7.95 -8.06
C GLN A 113 10.91 7.44 -9.04
N LEU A 114 10.70 7.57 -10.35
CA LEU A 114 11.69 7.18 -11.36
C LEU A 114 12.91 8.08 -11.32
N ASN A 115 12.71 9.39 -11.21
CA ASN A 115 13.82 10.35 -11.02
C ASN A 115 14.61 10.02 -9.75
N ARG A 116 13.93 9.75 -8.63
CA ARG A 116 14.57 9.36 -7.37
C ARG A 116 15.40 8.08 -7.53
N GLN A 117 14.88 7.08 -8.24
CA GLN A 117 15.61 5.82 -8.50
C GLN A 117 16.86 6.07 -9.36
N ALA A 118 16.74 6.88 -10.42
CA ALA A 118 17.87 7.25 -11.26
C ALA A 118 18.94 8.06 -10.47
N GLU A 119 18.52 8.93 -9.56
CA GLU A 119 19.44 9.66 -8.68
C GLU A 119 20.14 8.77 -7.65
N ILE A 120 19.45 7.79 -7.08
CA ILE A 120 20.08 6.82 -6.17
C ILE A 120 21.17 6.03 -6.90
N LEU A 121 20.92 5.62 -8.13
CA LEU A 121 21.90 4.88 -8.94
C LEU A 121 23.08 5.76 -9.36
N SER A 122 22.82 6.99 -9.81
CA SER A 122 23.88 7.90 -10.31
C SER A 122 24.64 8.64 -9.21
N LYS A 123 24.00 8.91 -8.06
CA LYS A 123 24.56 9.71 -6.95
C LYS A 123 24.17 9.10 -5.57
N PRO A 124 24.58 7.85 -5.29
CA PRO A 124 24.14 7.12 -4.09
C PRO A 124 24.49 7.84 -2.78
N LEU A 125 25.62 8.55 -2.73
CA LEU A 125 26.06 9.29 -1.55
C LEU A 125 25.07 10.36 -1.06
N ARG A 126 24.18 10.89 -1.92
CA ARG A 126 23.14 11.86 -1.50
C ARG A 126 22.07 11.24 -0.61
N TYR A 127 21.93 9.91 -0.65
CA TYR A 127 20.89 9.16 0.06
C TYR A 127 21.43 8.38 1.26
N ILE A 128 22.73 8.50 1.54
CA ILE A 128 23.42 7.85 2.66
C ILE A 128 23.77 8.91 3.70
N PRO A 129 23.48 8.72 5.00
CA PRO A 129 23.89 9.65 6.04
C PRO A 129 25.40 9.96 5.99
N GLY A 130 25.76 11.25 6.07
CA GLY A 130 27.13 11.70 5.84
C GLY A 130 28.17 11.05 6.76
N CYS A 131 27.84 10.91 8.06
CA CYS A 131 28.70 10.24 9.04
C CYS A 131 28.97 8.78 8.70
N PHE A 132 27.99 8.08 8.11
CA PHE A 132 28.14 6.69 7.70
C PHE A 132 29.03 6.58 6.46
N ALA A 133 28.83 7.45 5.47
CA ALA A 133 29.69 7.51 4.29
C ALA A 133 31.14 7.89 4.65
N GLU A 134 31.34 8.78 5.62
CA GLU A 134 32.66 9.17 6.14
C GLU A 134 33.34 8.01 6.87
N ALA A 135 32.65 7.35 7.80
CA ALA A 135 33.17 6.19 8.53
C ALA A 135 33.57 5.04 7.60
N LYS A 136 32.93 4.92 6.43
CA LYS A 136 33.25 3.93 5.40
C LYS A 136 34.28 4.41 4.36
N GLY A 137 34.76 5.66 4.45
CA GLY A 137 35.72 6.23 3.49
C GLY A 137 35.13 6.49 2.09
N TRP A 138 33.81 6.40 1.93
CA TRP A 138 33.13 6.48 0.63
C TRP A 138 33.09 7.90 0.05
N LYS A 139 33.33 8.94 0.85
CA LYS A 139 33.49 10.31 0.35
C LYS A 139 34.85 10.57 -0.32
N GLN A 140 35.84 9.73 -0.03
CA GLN A 140 37.23 9.91 -0.49
C GLN A 140 37.53 9.08 -1.75
N LYS A 141 36.80 7.97 -1.95
CA LYS A 141 36.86 7.16 -3.17
C LYS A 141 35.82 7.66 -4.17
N SER A 142 36.26 8.37 -5.21
CA SER A 142 35.40 8.96 -6.23
C SER A 142 34.63 7.95 -7.08
N ASN A 143 35.04 6.68 -7.09
CA ASN A 143 34.36 5.62 -7.82
C ASN A 143 33.77 4.59 -6.85
N PHE A 144 32.44 4.49 -6.82
CA PHE A 144 31.69 3.39 -6.20
C PHE A 144 31.76 2.09 -7.02
N GLU A 145 32.74 1.94 -7.91
CA GLU A 145 32.90 0.79 -8.81
C GLU A 145 33.81 -0.31 -8.24
N GLU A 146 34.58 -0.05 -7.17
CA GLU A 146 35.59 -0.99 -6.64
C GLU A 146 35.19 -1.66 -5.31
N VAL A 147 33.93 -2.08 -5.15
CA VAL A 147 33.52 -2.90 -3.99
C VAL A 147 32.75 -4.13 -4.45
N VAL A 148 33.34 -4.87 -5.40
CA VAL A 148 33.00 -6.27 -5.66
C VAL A 148 34.32 -7.03 -5.80
N SER A 149 34.82 -7.59 -4.70
CA SER A 149 35.84 -8.64 -4.65
C SER A 149 35.66 -9.43 -3.36
#